data_AF-A0A822AKL3-F1
#
_entry.id   AF-A0A822AKL3-F1
#
_cell.length_a   1.000
_cell.length_b   1.000
_cell.length_c   1.000
_cell.angle_alpha   90.00
_cell.angle_beta   90.00
_cell.angle_gamma   90.00
#
_symmetry.space_group_name_H-M   'P 1'
#
loop_
_entity.id
_entity.type
_entity.pdbx_description
1 polymer ?
#
loop_
_entity_poly.entity_id
_entity_poly.type
_entity_poly.pdbx_seq_one_letter_code
_entity_poly.pdbx_strand_id
1 'polypeptide(L)'
;CLFRFSQAAWRQVQSKGLTTKYKEDEVFRLNVKQLIALAFVPLDQIIIGFDLICDLFDDDADDLLEYFEKTRIGTGRKKPQFDHKLWNIHDRVVATVPRSNNSVEGWHNAFA
;
A
#
# COMPACT_ATOMS: atom_id res chain seq x y z
N CYS A 1 4.90 9.69 3.88
CA CYS A 1 4.97 8.89 5.11
C CYS A 1 3.88 7.81 5.12
N LEU A 2 4.14 6.67 5.79
CA LEU A 2 3.25 5.49 5.82
C LEU A 2 1.78 5.84 6.14
N PHE A 3 1.53 6.66 7.16
CA PHE A 3 0.16 7.04 7.55
C PHE A 3 -0.64 7.67 6.41
N ARG A 4 -0.05 8.62 5.68
CA ARG A 4 -0.70 9.26 4.52
C ARG A 4 -0.88 8.28 3.37
N PHE A 5 0.06 7.34 3.21
CA PHE A 5 -0.03 6.29 2.20
C PHE A 5 -1.21 5.34 2.50
N SER A 6 -1.33 4.84 3.72
CA SER A 6 -2.45 3.99 4.15
C SER A 6 -3.80 4.71 4.03
N GLN A 7 -3.86 5.99 4.40
CA GLN A 7 -5.08 6.79 4.21
C GLN A 7 -5.44 6.97 2.73
N ALA A 8 -4.45 7.15 1.85
CA ALA A 8 -4.69 7.28 0.42
C ALA A 8 -5.20 5.97 -0.19
N ALA A 9 -4.60 4.83 0.20
CA ALA A 9 -5.07 3.49 -0.17
C ALA A 9 -6.54 3.29 0.18
N TRP A 10 -6.91 3.60 1.43
CA TRP A 10 -8.31 3.46 1.87
C TRP A 10 -9.28 4.35 1.09
N ARG A 11 -8.92 5.61 0.85
CA ARG A 11 -9.75 6.51 0.04
C ARG A 11 -9.95 5.98 -1.39
N GLN A 12 -8.95 5.30 -1.95
CA GLN A 12 -9.11 4.69 -3.27
C GLN A 12 -10.04 3.50 -3.26
N VAL A 13 -9.90 2.60 -2.28
CA VAL A 13 -10.86 1.51 -2.05
C VAL A 13 -12.29 2.06 -1.97
N GLN A 14 -12.50 3.14 -1.22
CA GLN A 14 -13.80 3.80 -1.13
C GLN A 14 -14.27 4.38 -2.47
N SER A 15 -13.40 5.14 -3.15
CA SER A 15 -13.74 5.81 -4.41
C SER A 15 -14.08 4.86 -5.55
N LYS A 16 -13.57 3.62 -5.50
CA LYS A 16 -13.78 2.58 -6.50
C LYS A 16 -14.96 1.64 -6.17
N GLY A 17 -15.71 1.93 -5.11
CA GLY A 17 -16.84 1.09 -4.70
C GLY A 17 -16.45 -0.22 -4.01
N LEU A 18 -15.16 -0.44 -3.72
CA LEU A 18 -14.61 -1.68 -3.15
C LEU A 18 -14.78 -1.76 -1.62
N THR A 19 -15.56 -0.85 -1.01
CA THR A 19 -15.72 -0.78 0.45
C THR A 19 -16.40 -2.03 1.02
N THR A 20 -17.47 -2.51 0.37
CA THR A 20 -18.20 -3.71 0.82
C THR A 20 -17.31 -4.94 0.71
N LYS A 21 -16.64 -5.13 -0.45
CA LYS A 21 -15.67 -6.22 -0.66
C LYS A 21 -14.58 -6.18 0.41
N TYR A 22 -13.98 -5.03 0.70
CA TYR A 22 -12.99 -4.90 1.78
C TYR A 22 -13.49 -5.28 3.18
N LYS A 23 -14.78 -5.07 3.48
CA LYS A 23 -15.35 -5.41 4.79
C LYS A 23 -15.69 -6.89 4.91
N GLU A 24 -16.24 -7.46 3.85
CA GLU A 24 -16.83 -8.81 3.85
C GLU A 24 -15.83 -9.88 3.40
N ASP A 25 -14.87 -9.53 2.54
CA ASP A 25 -13.84 -10.43 2.02
C ASP A 25 -12.51 -10.21 2.75
N GLU A 26 -12.12 -11.18 3.57
CA GLU A 26 -10.87 -11.17 4.31
C GLU A 26 -9.64 -11.26 3.41
N VAL A 27 -9.70 -12.02 2.32
CA VAL A 27 -8.59 -12.22 1.38
C VAL A 27 -8.33 -10.92 0.64
N PHE A 28 -9.36 -10.30 0.07
CA PHE A 28 -9.23 -9.00 -0.58
C PHE A 28 -8.68 -7.94 0.39
N ARG A 29 -9.19 -7.90 1.63
CA ARG A 29 -8.69 -7.00 2.67
C ARG A 29 -7.21 -7.25 2.97
N LEU A 30 -6.78 -8.50 3.04
CA LEU A 30 -5.37 -8.84 3.26
C LEU A 30 -4.51 -8.38 2.09
N ASN A 31 -4.95 -8.58 0.85
CA ASN A 31 -4.21 -8.16 -0.34
C ASN A 31 -4.05 -6.63 -0.39
N VAL A 32 -5.09 -5.86 -0.04
CA VAL A 32 -4.99 -4.40 0.11
C VAL A 32 -4.00 -4.00 1.21
N LYS A 33 -3.95 -4.75 2.32
CA LYS A 33 -2.95 -4.52 3.38
C LYS A 33 -1.53 -4.82 2.89
N GLN A 34 -1.35 -5.84 2.04
CA GLN A 34 -0.06 -6.15 1.43
C GLN A 34 0.42 -5.02 0.51
N LEU A 35 -0.47 -4.38 -0.26
CA LEU A 35 -0.12 -3.18 -1.04
C LEU A 35 0.46 -2.05 -0.16
N ILE A 36 -0.09 -1.86 1.04
CA ILE A 36 0.43 -0.91 2.02
C ILE A 36 1.77 -1.40 2.61
N ALA A 37 1.89 -2.71 2.82
CA ALA A 37 3.09 -3.35 3.36
C ALA A 37 4.32 -3.24 2.45
N LEU A 38 4.15 -2.90 1.17
CA LEU A 38 5.26 -2.54 0.27
C LEU A 38 6.14 -1.41 0.83
N ALA A 39 5.62 -0.58 1.74
CA ALA A 39 6.40 0.44 2.43
C ALA A 39 7.53 -0.15 3.30
N PHE A 40 7.49 -1.43 3.61
CA PHE A 40 8.47 -2.14 4.42
C PHE A 40 9.40 -3.03 3.59
N VAL A 41 9.22 -3.08 2.27
CA VAL A 41 10.06 -3.87 1.36
C VAL A 41 11.29 -3.07 0.96
N PRO A 42 12.47 -3.69 0.78
CA PRO A 42 13.64 -3.02 0.20
C PRO A 42 13.30 -2.31 -1.12
N LEU A 43 13.88 -1.13 -1.36
CA LEU A 43 13.51 -0.29 -2.52
C LEU A 43 13.67 -1.02 -3.86
N ASP A 44 14.69 -1.87 -3.98
CA ASP A 44 14.99 -2.70 -5.16
C ASP A 44 13.99 -3.85 -5.36
N GLN A 45 13.22 -4.21 -4.33
CA GLN A 45 12.22 -5.28 -4.37
C GLN A 45 10.78 -4.78 -4.46
N ILE A 46 10.53 -3.47 -4.39
CA ILE A 46 9.16 -2.91 -4.43
C ILE A 46 8.40 -3.32 -5.68
N ILE A 47 9.05 -3.28 -6.85
CA ILE A 47 8.40 -3.58 -8.14
C ILE A 47 8.01 -5.07 -8.18
N ILE A 48 8.97 -5.96 -7.87
CA ILE A 48 8.73 -7.41 -7.84
C ILE A 48 7.64 -7.75 -6.81
N GLY A 49 7.69 -7.13 -5.63
CA GLY A 49 6.69 -7.32 -4.60
C GLY A 49 5.30 -6.86 -5.03
N PHE A 50 5.21 -5.76 -5.78
CA PHE A 50 3.94 -5.30 -6.33
C PHE A 50 3.39 -6.26 -7.37
N ASP A 51 4.21 -6.73 -8.32
CA ASP A 51 3.80 -7.67 -9.36
C ASP A 51 3.23 -8.96 -8.74
N LEU A 52 3.90 -9.51 -7.71
CA LEU A 52 3.42 -10.69 -6.97
C LEU A 52 2.09 -10.45 -6.25
N ILE A 53 1.82 -9.22 -5.80
CA ILE A 53 0.56 -8.87 -5.13
C ILE A 53 -0.55 -8.69 -6.17
N CYS A 54 -0.27 -8.15 -7.35
CA CYS A 54 -1.26 -7.99 -8.43
C CYS A 54 -1.89 -9.33 -8.81
N ASP A 55 -1.10 -10.42 -8.87
CA ASP A 55 -1.58 -11.76 -9.16
C ASP A 55 -2.56 -12.33 -8.10
N LEU A 56 -2.71 -11.67 -6.94
CA LEU A 56 -3.63 -12.08 -5.88
C LEU A 56 -5.02 -11.42 -6.00
N PHE A 57 -5.18 -10.45 -6.88
CA PHE A 57 -6.45 -9.73 -7.06
C PHE A 57 -7.26 -10.32 -8.21
N ASP A 58 -8.58 -10.23 -8.08
CA ASP A 58 -9.50 -10.44 -9.20
C ASP A 58 -9.54 -9.19 -10.09
N ASP A 59 -10.00 -9.35 -11.34
CA ASP A 59 -10.14 -8.28 -12.35
C ASP A 59 -10.96 -7.06 -11.87
N ASP A 60 -11.82 -7.23 -10.85
CA ASP A 60 -12.63 -6.14 -10.29
C ASP A 60 -11.81 -5.10 -9.50
N ALA A 61 -10.52 -5.37 -9.27
CA ALA A 61 -9.60 -4.48 -8.57
C ALA A 61 -8.59 -3.78 -9.50
N ASP A 62 -8.68 -3.96 -10.82
CA ASP A 62 -7.73 -3.38 -11.79
C ASP A 62 -7.56 -1.87 -11.64
N ASP A 63 -8.67 -1.14 -11.47
CA ASP A 63 -8.67 0.31 -11.27
C ASP A 63 -7.93 0.73 -9.97
N LEU A 64 -7.93 -0.13 -8.96
CA LEU A 64 -7.19 0.08 -7.72
C LEU A 64 -5.70 -0.16 -7.97
N LEU A 65 -5.34 -1.26 -8.64
CA LEU A 65 -3.96 -1.59 -8.97
C LEU A 65 -3.32 -0.53 -9.87
N GLU A 66 -4.02 -0.05 -10.91
CA GLU A 66 -3.56 1.02 -11.79
C GLU A 66 -3.26 2.31 -11.00
N TYR A 67 -4.06 2.62 -9.97
CA TYR A 67 -3.79 3.75 -9.09
C TYR A 67 -2.46 3.59 -8.35
N PHE A 68 -2.18 2.42 -7.77
CA PHE A 68 -0.93 2.18 -7.05
C PHE A 68 0.25 2.20 -8.02
N GLU A 69 0.08 1.57 -9.18
CA GLU A 69 1.08 1.53 -10.23
C GLU A 69 1.49 2.95 -10.66
N LYS A 70 0.51 3.81 -10.95
CA LYS A 70 0.75 5.21 -11.34
C LYS A 70 1.35 6.06 -10.22
N THR A 71 0.87 5.90 -9.00
CA THR A 71 1.21 6.84 -7.91
C THR A 71 2.43 6.43 -7.12
N ARG A 72 2.68 5.12 -6.94
CA ARG A 72 3.69 4.59 -6.01
C ARG A 72 4.73 3.70 -6.68
N ILE A 73 4.36 2.90 -7.66
CA ILE A 73 5.27 1.88 -8.20
C ILE A 73 6.06 2.41 -9.40
N GLY A 74 5.35 2.95 -10.39
CA GLY A 74 5.87 3.26 -11.72
C GLY A 74 5.86 2.05 -12.64
N THR A 75 6.01 2.26 -13.95
CA THR A 75 6.04 1.19 -14.95
C THR A 75 7.21 1.36 -15.90
N GLY A 76 8.18 0.44 -15.84
CA GLY A 76 9.36 0.45 -16.70
C GLY A 76 10.08 1.81 -16.72
N ARG A 77 9.83 2.62 -17.76
CA ARG A 77 10.43 3.96 -17.94
C ARG A 77 9.65 5.09 -17.24
N LYS A 78 8.40 4.86 -16.81
CA LYS A 78 7.58 5.86 -16.11
C LYS A 78 7.88 5.82 -14.62
N LYS A 79 8.39 6.93 -14.10
CA LYS A 79 8.59 7.11 -12.66
C LYS A 79 7.25 7.24 -11.94
N PRO A 80 7.11 6.74 -10.70
CA PRO A 80 5.92 6.96 -9.90
C PRO A 80 5.76 8.45 -9.59
N GLN A 81 4.52 8.89 -9.37
CA GLN A 81 4.25 10.27 -8.93
C GLN A 81 4.91 10.59 -7.58
N PHE A 82 5.02 9.59 -6.70
CA PHE A 82 5.69 9.70 -5.43
C PHE A 82 6.90 8.76 -5.39
N ASP A 83 8.10 9.33 -5.31
CA ASP A 83 9.35 8.60 -5.14
C ASP A 83 9.24 7.58 -3.99
N HIS A 84 9.77 6.38 -4.19
CA HIS A 84 9.73 5.28 -3.22
C HIS A 84 10.25 5.72 -1.84
N LYS A 85 11.30 6.55 -1.79
CA LYS A 85 11.92 7.04 -0.55
C LYS A 85 10.97 7.91 0.32
N LEU A 86 9.92 8.49 -0.26
CA LEU A 86 8.97 9.36 0.46
C LEU A 86 7.96 8.60 1.32
N TRP A 87 7.67 7.36 0.95
CA TRP A 87 6.65 6.54 1.60
C TRP A 87 7.19 5.23 2.16
N ASN A 88 8.31 4.73 1.63
CA ASN A 88 9.04 3.61 2.18
C ASN A 88 9.65 3.94 3.55
N ILE A 89 9.68 2.96 4.42
CA ILE A 89 10.23 3.03 5.78
C ILE A 89 11.12 1.83 6.13
N HIS A 90 11.45 0.96 5.16
CA HIS A 90 12.28 -0.24 5.36
C HIS A 90 13.58 0.10 6.11
N ASP A 91 14.38 1.02 5.56
CA ASP A 91 15.68 1.38 6.14
C ASP A 91 15.54 1.99 7.53
N ARG A 92 14.42 2.68 7.81
CA ARG A 92 14.13 3.26 9.13
C ARG A 92 13.78 2.19 10.17
N VAL A 93 13.09 1.13 9.74
CA VAL A 93 12.74 -0.01 10.58
C VAL A 93 14.00 -0.83 10.89
N VAL A 94 14.82 -1.11 9.88
CA VAL A 94 16.09 -1.85 10.04
C VAL A 94 17.08 -1.07 10.91
N ALA A 95 17.16 0.25 10.78
CA ALA A 95 18.06 1.08 11.57
C ALA A 95 17.61 1.29 13.04
N THR A 96 16.50 0.68 13.49
CA THR A 96 15.94 0.86 14.86
C THR A 96 15.80 2.34 15.28
N VAL A 97 15.64 3.25 14.30
CA VAL A 97 15.48 4.66 14.61
C VAL A 97 14.10 4.83 15.23
N PRO A 98 13.99 5.27 16.50
CA PRO A 98 12.70 5.39 17.16
C PRO A 98 11.81 6.33 16.36
N ARG A 99 10.60 5.90 16.01
CA ARG A 99 9.51 6.84 15.72
C ARG A 99 8.69 7.02 16.98
N SER A 100 8.33 8.26 17.25
CA SER A 100 7.25 8.61 18.16
C SER A 100 6.08 7.64 17.95
N ASN A 101 5.82 6.87 19.00
CA ASN A 101 4.76 5.88 19.13
C ASN A 101 3.40 6.55 18.85
N ASN A 102 2.72 6.23 17.73
CA ASN A 102 1.25 6.35 17.61
C ASN A 102 0.65 5.80 16.28
N SER A 103 1.44 5.54 15.22
CA SER A 103 0.83 5.24 13.91
C SER A 103 0.32 3.81 13.73
N VAL A 104 0.85 2.84 14.49
CA VAL A 104 0.42 1.43 14.42
C VAL A 104 -0.85 1.24 15.26
N GLU A 105 -0.87 1.75 16.49
CA GLU A 105 -2.07 1.75 17.36
C GLU A 105 -3.25 2.52 16.74
N GLY A 106 -2.99 3.65 16.08
CA GLY A 106 -4.01 4.39 15.33
C GLY A 106 -4.51 3.64 14.09
N TRP A 107 -3.71 2.77 13.47
CA TRP A 107 -4.13 1.99 12.30
C TRP A 107 -5.10 0.88 12.69
N HIS A 108 -4.85 0.17 13.80
CA HIS A 108 -5.80 -0.83 14.30
C HIS A 108 -7.17 -0.20 14.67
N ASN A 109 -7.21 1.08 15.06
CA ASN A 109 -8.44 1.78 15.44
C ASN A 109 -9.11 2.60 14.32
N ALA A 110 -8.40 2.95 13.24
CA ALA A 110 -8.94 3.83 12.19
C ALA A 110 -9.73 3.11 11.09
N PHE A 111 -9.74 1.78 11.08
CA PHE A 111 -10.45 0.93 10.11
C PHE A 111 -11.49 -0.01 10.75
N ALA A 112 -11.82 0.22 12.03
CA ALA A 112 -12.94 -0.42 12.72
C ALA A 112 -14.27 0.23 12.32
#